data_AF-A0A1L5FDN6-F1
#
_entry.id   AF-A0A1L5FDN6-F1
#
_cell.length_a   1.000
_cell.length_b   1.000
_cell.length_c   1.000
_cell.angle_alpha   90.00
_cell.angle_beta   90.00
_cell.angle_gamma   90.00
#
_symmetry.space_group_name_H-M   'P 1'
#
loop_
_entity.id
_entity.type
_entity.pdbx_description
1 polymer ?
#
loop_
_entity_poly.entity_id
_entity_poly.type
_entity_poly.pdbx_seq_one_letter_code
_entity_poly.pdbx_strand_id
1 'polypeptide(L)'
;MGEFIKGDVVVVPFPFSDLSNSKRRPALVLADPEGHDLILSQITSQNICDIYSIKLRNDDFTKEALMKDSNIRPNKIFTADENIIIYRIGHLANEKMKKVTETVIEILTEE
;
A
#
# COMPACT_ATOMS: atom_id res chain seq x y z
N MET A 1 -17.03 -10.69 1.59
CA MET A 1 -16.39 -9.37 1.42
C MET A 1 -15.46 -9.22 2.60
N GLY A 2 -14.16 -9.13 2.36
CA GLY A 2 -13.15 -9.04 3.42
C GLY A 2 -13.31 -7.77 4.26
N GLU A 3 -12.77 -7.77 5.47
CA GLU A 3 -12.79 -6.60 6.37
C GLU A 3 -12.02 -5.41 5.79
N PHE A 4 -11.02 -5.70 4.96
CA PHE A 4 -10.16 -4.75 4.28
C PHE A 4 -10.31 -4.90 2.77
N ILE A 5 -10.46 -3.77 2.08
CA ILE A 5 -10.74 -3.75 0.65
C ILE A 5 -9.69 -2.95 -0.12
N LYS A 6 -9.61 -3.18 -1.44
CA LYS A 6 -8.78 -2.37 -2.34
C LYS A 6 -8.95 -0.86 -2.08
N GLY A 7 -7.83 -0.17 -1.91
CA GLY A 7 -7.80 1.27 -1.60
C GLY A 7 -7.66 1.60 -0.12
N ASP A 8 -7.87 0.64 0.78
CA ASP A 8 -7.62 0.83 2.21
C ASP A 8 -6.12 1.01 2.50
N VAL A 9 -5.81 1.96 3.37
CA VAL A 9 -4.49 2.13 3.96
C VAL A 9 -4.51 1.51 5.35
N VAL A 10 -3.70 0.49 5.55
CA VAL A 10 -3.65 -0.34 6.76
C VAL A 10 -2.26 -0.30 7.38
N VAL A 11 -2.12 -0.68 8.64
CA VAL A 11 -0.82 -0.87 9.29
C VAL A 11 -0.55 -2.34 9.53
N VAL A 12 0.61 -2.80 9.06
CA VAL A 12 1.05 -4.19 9.09
C VAL A 12 2.52 -4.29 9.52
N PRO A 13 2.98 -5.45 10.01
CA PRO A 13 4.41 -5.78 10.06
C PRO A 13 4.96 -6.00 8.64
N PHE A 14 5.28 -4.92 7.93
CA PHE A 14 5.72 -4.99 6.55
C PHE A 14 7.14 -5.61 6.45
N PRO A 15 7.35 -6.67 5.65
CA PRO A 15 8.64 -7.35 5.57
C PRO A 15 9.72 -6.50 4.88
N PHE A 16 10.96 -6.66 5.30
CA PHE A 16 12.11 -6.19 4.53
C PHE A 16 12.24 -6.99 3.24
N SER A 17 12.90 -6.43 2.23
CA SER A 17 13.00 -7.06 0.91
C SER A 17 13.89 -8.32 0.89
N ASP A 18 14.74 -8.47 1.89
CA ASP A 18 15.51 -9.70 2.14
C ASP A 18 14.74 -10.71 3.00
N LEU A 19 13.48 -10.39 3.37
CA LEU A 19 12.58 -11.19 4.21
C LEU A 19 13.14 -11.53 5.61
N SER A 20 14.25 -10.92 6.02
CA SER A 20 14.94 -11.26 7.27
C SER A 20 14.19 -10.78 8.51
N ASN A 21 13.41 -9.71 8.37
CA ASN A 21 12.64 -9.11 9.45
C ASN A 21 11.46 -8.30 8.89
N SER A 22 10.63 -7.76 9.76
CA SER A 22 9.55 -6.86 9.42
C SER A 22 9.61 -5.59 10.27
N LYS A 23 8.95 -4.53 9.78
CA LYS A 23 8.75 -3.30 10.53
C LYS A 23 7.31 -2.84 10.41
N ARG A 24 6.75 -2.39 11.52
CA ARG A 24 5.41 -1.77 11.54
C ARG A 24 5.40 -0.55 10.62
N ARG A 25 4.64 -0.63 9.54
CA ARG A 25 4.52 0.42 8.51
C ARG A 25 3.11 0.46 7.94
N PRO A 26 2.66 1.64 7.46
CA PRO A 26 1.47 1.70 6.63
C PRO A 26 1.71 0.97 5.30
N ALA A 27 0.65 0.37 4.79
CA ALA A 27 0.60 -0.32 3.50
C ALA A 27 -0.75 -0.04 2.83
N LEU A 28 -0.76 0.01 1.50
CA LEU A 28 -1.95 0.15 0.69
C LEU A 28 -2.44 -1.24 0.26
N VAL A 29 -3.72 -1.53 0.46
CA VAL A 29 -4.37 -2.72 -0.11
C VAL A 29 -4.56 -2.51 -1.61
N LEU A 30 -3.80 -3.23 -2.42
CA LEU A 30 -3.87 -3.20 -3.88
C LEU A 30 -4.98 -4.08 -4.43
N ALA A 31 -5.18 -5.25 -3.81
CA ALA A 31 -6.20 -6.21 -4.18
C ALA A 31 -6.50 -7.18 -3.02
N ASP A 32 -7.72 -7.68 -3.00
CA ASP A 32 -8.25 -8.73 -2.15
C ASP A 32 -8.63 -9.93 -3.04
N PRO A 33 -7.65 -10.74 -3.49
CA PRO A 33 -7.97 -12.00 -4.17
C PRO A 33 -8.84 -12.86 -3.23
N GLU A 34 -9.76 -13.64 -3.79
CA GLU A 34 -10.67 -14.47 -2.99
C GLU A 34 -9.90 -15.28 -1.92
N GLY A 35 -10.39 -15.24 -0.68
CA GLY A 35 -9.75 -15.86 0.48
C GLY A 35 -9.48 -14.85 1.60
N HIS A 36 -8.44 -15.13 2.40
CA HIS A 36 -7.98 -14.28 3.50
C HIS A 36 -6.71 -13.49 3.13
N ASP A 37 -6.17 -13.65 1.93
CA ASP A 37 -4.93 -13.00 1.50
C ASP A 37 -5.19 -11.63 0.87
N LEU A 38 -4.32 -10.68 1.18
CA LEU A 38 -4.32 -9.33 0.63
C LEU A 38 -3.00 -9.06 -0.08
N ILE A 39 -3.07 -8.42 -1.25
CA ILE A 39 -1.90 -7.89 -1.95
C ILE A 39 -1.69 -6.46 -1.47
N LEU A 40 -0.53 -6.19 -0.88
CA LEU A 40 -0.21 -4.94 -0.19
C LEU A 40 1.00 -4.25 -0.82
N SER A 41 0.99 -2.92 -0.86
CA SER A 41 2.13 -2.08 -1.27
C SER A 41 2.63 -1.21 -0.13
N GLN A 42 3.96 -1.09 0.03
CA GLN A 42 4.55 -0.31 1.10
C GLN A 42 4.22 1.19 1.00
N ILE A 43 3.94 1.82 2.15
CA ILE A 43 3.97 3.28 2.30
C ILE A 43 5.11 3.69 3.23
N THR A 44 5.84 4.74 2.88
CA THR A 44 6.93 5.27 3.69
C THR A 44 6.95 6.79 3.70
N SER A 45 7.21 7.38 4.87
CA SER A 45 7.44 8.83 5.01
C SER A 45 8.91 9.21 4.78
N GLN A 46 9.78 8.25 4.49
CA GLN A 46 11.17 8.55 4.13
C GLN A 46 11.20 9.23 2.76
N ASN A 47 12.14 10.16 2.59
CA ASN A 47 12.33 10.89 1.34
C ASN A 47 13.01 10.00 0.28
N ILE A 48 12.35 8.88 -0.04
CA ILE A 48 12.77 7.93 -1.06
C ILE A 48 11.94 8.26 -2.30
N CYS A 49 12.60 8.85 -3.29
CA CYS A 49 12.03 9.20 -4.58
C CYS A 49 12.60 8.28 -5.66
N ASP A 50 12.31 6.98 -5.58
CA ASP A 50 12.55 6.13 -6.75
C ASP A 50 11.54 6.48 -7.86
N ILE A 51 11.85 6.07 -9.10
CA ILE A 51 11.08 6.47 -10.28
C ILE A 51 9.60 6.05 -10.22
N TYR A 52 9.29 5.01 -9.44
CA TYR A 52 7.95 4.47 -9.29
C TYR A 52 7.21 5.05 -8.07
N SER A 53 7.90 5.83 -7.23
CA SER A 53 7.32 6.36 -6.00
C SER A 53 6.19 7.36 -6.30
N ILE A 54 5.05 7.15 -5.64
CA ILE A 54 3.88 8.01 -5.79
C ILE A 54 3.69 8.79 -4.51
N LYS A 55 3.83 10.11 -4.58
CA LYS A 55 3.56 11.02 -3.46
C LYS A 55 2.14 10.80 -2.94
N LEU A 56 2.00 10.72 -1.63
CA LEU A 56 0.74 10.52 -0.94
C LEU A 56 0.55 11.63 0.09
N ARG A 57 -0.52 12.41 -0.09
CA ARG A 57 -0.91 13.56 0.73
C ARG A 57 -2.31 13.37 1.28
N ASN A 58 -2.71 14.20 2.24
CA ASN A 58 -4.01 14.10 2.88
C ASN A 58 -5.18 14.25 1.91
N ASP A 59 -5.05 15.11 0.89
CA ASP A 59 -6.10 15.33 -0.12
C ASP A 59 -6.31 14.12 -1.05
N ASP A 60 -5.42 13.12 -1.01
CA ASP A 60 -5.56 11.88 -1.77
C ASP A 60 -6.49 10.86 -1.07
N PHE A 61 -7.01 11.17 0.13
CA PHE A 61 -7.86 10.29 0.92
C PHE A 61 -9.33 10.71 0.86
N THR A 62 -10.23 9.73 0.87
CA THR A 62 -11.68 9.93 0.98
C THR A 62 -12.16 9.88 2.43
N LYS A 63 -11.43 9.16 3.29
CA LYS A 63 -11.72 9.05 4.72
C LYS A 63 -10.43 8.82 5.49
N GLU A 64 -10.16 9.69 6.46
CA GLU A 64 -9.02 9.66 7.39
C GLU A 64 -7.65 9.57 6.68
N ALA A 65 -6.68 10.39 7.08
CA ALA A 65 -5.42 10.51 6.35
C ALA A 65 -4.21 10.16 7.24
N LEU A 66 -3.07 9.96 6.59
CA LEU A 66 -1.80 9.83 7.29
C LEU A 66 -1.42 11.14 8.00
N MET A 67 -0.75 11.04 9.14
CA MET A 67 -0.29 12.24 9.87
C MET A 67 0.85 12.99 9.16
N LYS A 68 1.51 12.34 8.18
CA LYS A 68 2.69 12.88 7.48
C LYS A 68 2.61 12.55 6.01
N ASP A 69 2.99 13.52 5.18
CA ASP A 69 3.28 13.29 3.76
C ASP A 69 4.18 12.08 3.60
N SER A 70 3.77 11.19 2.69
CA SER A 70 4.39 9.89 2.50
C SER A 70 4.48 9.56 1.02
N ASN A 71 5.04 8.40 0.70
CA ASN A 71 5.11 7.86 -0.66
C ASN A 71 4.62 6.42 -0.65
N ILE A 72 3.73 6.10 -1.58
CA ILE A 72 3.40 4.72 -1.95
C ILE A 72 4.55 4.20 -2.81
N ARG A 73 4.94 2.96 -2.59
CA ARG A 73 6.02 2.27 -3.33
C ARG A 73 5.46 1.08 -4.11
N PRO A 74 4.92 1.30 -5.33
CA PRO A 74 4.41 0.25 -6.20
C PRO A 74 5.40 -0.88 -6.49
N ASN A 75 6.70 -0.59 -6.42
CA ASN A 75 7.79 -1.58 -6.57
C ASN A 75 8.07 -2.42 -5.30
N LYS A 76 7.34 -2.19 -4.20
CA LYS A 76 7.46 -2.93 -2.94
C LYS A 76 6.11 -3.54 -2.58
N ILE A 77 5.83 -4.68 -3.19
CA ILE A 77 4.59 -5.45 -3.03
C ILE A 77 4.86 -6.71 -2.21
N PHE A 78 3.91 -7.10 -1.37
CA PHE A 78 3.88 -8.43 -0.75
C PHE A 78 2.45 -8.89 -0.55
N THR A 79 2.26 -10.21 -0.44
CA THR A 79 0.97 -10.82 -0.09
C THR A 79 0.99 -11.26 1.36
N ALA A 80 -0.11 -11.06 2.08
CA ALA A 80 -0.26 -11.61 3.42
C ALA A 80 -1.72 -11.78 3.84
N ASP A 81 -1.93 -12.67 4.80
CA ASP A 81 -3.20 -12.93 5.44
C ASP A 81 -3.73 -11.68 6.17
N GLU A 82 -5.03 -11.39 6.04
CA GLU A 82 -5.69 -10.22 6.61
C GLU A 82 -5.52 -10.11 8.14
N ASN A 83 -5.31 -11.22 8.84
CA ASN A 83 -5.08 -11.24 10.29
C ASN A 83 -3.77 -10.57 10.72
N ILE A 84 -2.83 -10.31 9.81
CA ILE A 84 -1.62 -9.54 10.15
C ILE A 84 -1.89 -8.04 10.27
N ILE A 85 -3.07 -7.58 9.82
CA ILE A 85 -3.44 -6.18 9.88
C ILE A 85 -3.69 -5.79 11.33
N ILE A 86 -2.97 -4.75 11.76
CA ILE A 86 -3.08 -4.23 13.13
C ILE A 86 -4.29 -3.28 13.21
N TYR A 87 -4.45 -2.40 12.22
CA TYR A 87 -5.59 -1.49 12.10
C TYR A 87 -5.62 -0.80 10.72
N ARG A 88 -6.79 -0.27 10.33
CA ARG A 88 -6.96 0.62 9.18
C ARG A 88 -6.76 2.08 9.58
N ILE A 89 -6.05 2.83 8.75
CA ILE A 89 -5.85 4.29 8.89
C ILE A 89 -6.92 5.04 8.09
N GLY A 90 -7.19 4.63 6.85
CA GLY A 90 -8.06 5.39 5.96
C GLY A 90 -8.25 4.73 4.62
N HIS A 91 -8.85 5.46 3.68
CA HIS A 91 -9.15 4.97 2.33
C HIS A 91 -8.77 5.99 1.27
N LEU A 92 -8.10 5.55 0.20
CA LEU A 92 -7.67 6.43 -0.89
C LEU A 92 -8.82 6.80 -1.82
N ALA A 93 -8.67 7.94 -2.50
CA ALA A 93 -9.52 8.30 -3.62
C ALA A 93 -9.27 7.40 -4.83
N ASN A 94 -10.33 7.14 -5.60
CA ASN A 94 -10.29 6.28 -6.79
C ASN A 94 -9.26 6.76 -7.82
N GLU A 95 -9.11 8.07 -8.00
CA GLU A 95 -8.11 8.65 -8.91
C GLU A 95 -6.68 8.26 -8.50
N LYS A 96 -6.39 8.31 -7.19
CA LYS A 96 -5.10 7.92 -6.65
C LYS A 96 -4.87 6.42 -6.80
N MET A 97 -5.89 5.63 -6.49
CA MET A 97 -5.82 4.16 -6.59
C MET A 97 -5.59 3.71 -8.04
N LYS A 98 -6.21 4.39 -9.00
CA LYS A 98 -5.98 4.14 -10.43
C LYS A 98 -4.53 4.37 -10.82
N LYS A 99 -3.96 5.52 -10.46
CA LYS A 99 -2.55 5.83 -10.72
C LYS A 99 -1.61 4.78 -10.13
N VAL A 100 -1.86 4.33 -8.89
CA VAL A 100 -1.06 3.28 -8.27
C VAL A 100 -1.16 1.97 -9.06
N THR A 101 -2.37 1.58 -9.46
CA THR A 101 -2.59 0.34 -10.23
C THR A 101 -1.86 0.40 -11.57
N GLU A 102 -1.92 1.52 -12.28
CA GLU A 102 -1.21 1.72 -13.55
C GLU A 102 0.29 1.60 -13.38
N THR A 103 0.88 2.22 -12.35
CA THR A 103 2.32 2.09 -12.07
C THR A 103 2.72 0.67 -11.68
N VAL A 104 1.87 -0.09 -10.96
CA VAL A 104 2.13 -1.51 -10.68
C VAL A 104 2.14 -2.33 -11.97
N ILE A 105 1.18 -2.10 -12.87
CA ILE A 105 1.12 -2.79 -14.16
C ILE A 105 2.35 -2.46 -15.00
N GLU A 106 2.72 -1.18 -15.09
CA GLU A 106 3.93 -0.72 -15.79
C GLU A 106 5.16 -1.51 -15.33
N ILE A 107 5.45 -1.55 -14.03
CA ILE A 107 6.58 -2.30 -13.45
C ILE A 107 6.57 -3.79 -13.85
N LEU A 108 5.38 -4.41 -13.92
CA LEU A 108 5.25 -5.84 -14.23
C LEU A 108 5.31 -6.14 -15.74
N THR A 109 5.17 -5.12 -16.58
CA THR A 109 5.14 -5.24 -18.05
C THR A 109 6.34 -4.60 -18.73
N GLU A 110 7.26 -3.98 -17.98
CA GLU A 110 8.54 -3.52 -18.50
C GLU A 110 9.35 -4.72 -19.03
N GLU A 111 9.81 -4.63 -20.29
CA GLU A 111 10.69 -5.60 -20.97
C GLU A 111 12.18 -5.33 -20.72
#